data_AF-B0RL31-F1
#
_entry.id   AF-B0RL31-F1
#
_cell.length_a   1.000
_cell.length_b   1.000
_cell.length_c   1.000
_cell.angle_alpha   90.00
_cell.angle_beta   90.00
_cell.angle_gamma   90.00
#
_symmetry.space_group_name_H-M   'P 1'
#
loop_
_entity.id
_entity.type
_entity.pdbx_description
1 polymer ?
#
loop_
_entity_poly.entity_id
_entity_poly.type
_entity_poly.pdbx_seq_one_letter_code
_entity_poly.pdbx_strand_id
1 'polypeptide(L)'
;MRYGWSLKTAKLLVEERFVTQLDIVLDPTTFLRPWEIHFKTLCGDNARLLTNGYSDKSKVGARRFASVSAAQRYIEERLPEAHYLMGKSID
;
A
#
# COMPACT_ATOMS: atom_id res chain seq x y z
N MET A 1 2.92 14.47 -9.38
CA MET A 1 3.43 13.08 -9.61
C MET A 1 2.82 12.17 -8.57
N ARG A 2 2.30 10.99 -8.94
CA ARG A 2 1.89 9.97 -7.97
C ARG A 2 3.13 9.17 -7.59
N TYR A 3 3.77 9.49 -6.47
CA TYR A 3 4.88 8.71 -5.96
C TYR A 3 4.33 7.39 -5.38
N GLY A 4 4.80 6.27 -5.91
CA GLY A 4 4.26 4.95 -5.56
C GLY A 4 4.93 3.82 -6.31
N TRP A 5 4.69 2.60 -5.84
CA TRP A 5 5.38 1.40 -6.29
C TRP A 5 4.40 0.29 -6.65
N SER A 6 4.75 -0.50 -7.67
CA SER A 6 4.06 -1.75 -7.93
C SER A 6 4.24 -2.72 -6.75
N LEU A 7 3.37 -3.73 -6.62
CA LEU A 7 3.55 -4.80 -5.64
C LEU A 7 4.95 -5.43 -5.74
N LYS A 8 5.43 -5.71 -6.95
CA LYS A 8 6.76 -6.31 -7.17
C LYS A 8 7.88 -5.44 -6.60
N THR A 9 7.82 -4.14 -6.86
CA THR A 9 8.81 -3.18 -6.35
C THR A 9 8.71 -3.05 -4.83
N ALA A 10 7.50 -3.00 -4.28
CA ALA A 10 7.29 -2.95 -2.83
C ALA A 10 7.89 -4.16 -2.11
N LYS A 11 7.73 -5.38 -2.66
CA LYS A 11 8.35 -6.60 -2.11
C LYS A 11 9.85 -6.47 -1.98
N LEU A 12 10.52 -6.10 -3.08
CA LEU A 12 11.98 -5.92 -3.10
C LEU A 12 12.43 -4.89 -2.06
N LEU A 13 11.73 -3.76 -1.94
CA LEU A 13 12.10 -2.72 -0.98
C LEU A 13 11.87 -3.12 0.48
N VAL A 14 10.89 -3.99 0.75
CA VAL A 14 10.71 -4.59 2.09
C VAL A 14 11.84 -5.58 2.39
N GLU A 15 12.20 -6.44 1.44
CA GLU A 15 13.30 -7.41 1.58
C GLU A 15 14.65 -6.72 1.83
N GLU A 16 14.91 -5.62 1.11
CA GLU A 16 16.09 -4.77 1.26
C GLU A 16 16.04 -3.86 2.51
N ARG A 17 15.02 -4.00 3.37
CA ARG A 17 14.81 -3.21 4.59
C ARG A 17 14.73 -1.69 4.36
N PHE A 18 14.36 -1.27 3.16
CA PHE A 18 14.17 0.14 2.81
C PHE A 18 12.84 0.69 3.34
N VAL A 19 11.83 -0.17 3.50
CA VAL A 19 10.54 0.17 4.11
C VAL A 19 10.62 0.00 5.62
N THR A 20 10.22 1.05 6.36
CA THR A 20 10.25 1.08 7.83
C THR A 20 8.88 0.85 8.45
N GLN A 21 7.80 1.16 7.73
CA GLN A 21 6.43 1.03 8.23
C GLN A 21 5.43 0.91 7.07
N LEU A 22 4.34 0.20 7.33
CA LEU A 22 3.15 0.15 6.49
C LEU A 22 1.97 0.82 7.19
N ASP A 23 1.32 1.72 6.47
CA ASP A 23 0.11 2.42 6.92
C ASP A 23 -1.06 2.12 5.99
N ILE A 24 -2.23 1.88 6.57
CA ILE A 24 -3.50 1.82 5.84
C ILE A 24 -4.19 3.17 6.02
N VAL A 25 -4.26 3.94 4.94
CA VAL A 25 -4.66 5.35 4.97
C VAL A 25 -6.03 5.52 4.32
N LEU A 26 -6.88 6.33 4.95
CA LEU A 26 -8.16 6.75 4.40
C LEU A 26 -7.96 7.89 3.38
N ASP A 27 -8.37 7.67 2.13
CA ASP A 27 -8.57 8.71 1.13
C ASP A 27 -10.04 9.17 1.15
N PRO A 28 -10.34 10.34 1.77
CA PRO A 28 -11.72 10.81 1.93
C PRO A 28 -12.38 11.22 0.61
N THR A 29 -11.61 11.34 -0.48
CA THR A 29 -12.13 11.75 -1.78
C THR A 29 -12.74 10.59 -2.57
N THR A 30 -12.63 9.35 -2.08
CA THR A 30 -13.07 8.15 -2.79
C THR A 30 -14.16 7.40 -2.03
N PHE A 31 -15.38 7.35 -2.56
CA PHE A 31 -16.54 6.83 -1.82
C PHE A 31 -16.56 5.30 -1.64
N LEU A 32 -16.32 4.51 -2.70
CA LEU A 32 -16.55 3.05 -2.68
C LEU A 32 -15.36 2.23 -2.14
N ARG A 33 -14.14 2.76 -2.27
CA ARG A 33 -12.90 2.08 -1.87
C ARG A 33 -11.91 3.11 -1.34
N PRO A 34 -12.17 3.67 -0.15
CA PRO A 34 -11.40 4.81 0.36
C PRO A 34 -10.03 4.40 0.90
N TRP A 35 -9.78 3.11 1.17
CA TRP A 35 -8.57 2.69 1.86
C TRP A 35 -7.42 2.40 0.90
N GLU A 36 -6.22 2.87 1.22
CA GLU A 36 -5.00 2.65 0.45
C GLU A 36 -3.87 2.14 1.36
N ILE A 37 -2.88 1.47 0.77
CA ILE A 37 -1.66 1.04 1.48
C ILE A 37 -0.54 2.01 1.14
N HIS A 38 0.11 2.56 2.16
CA HIS A 38 1.24 3.48 2.07
C HIS A 38 2.46 2.83 2.74
N PHE A 39 3.62 3.02 2.11
CA PHE A 39 4.93 2.54 2.57
C PHE A 39 5.73 3.75 3.05
N LYS A 40 6.11 3.77 4.32
CA LYS A 40 7.07 4.74 4.85
C LYS A 40 8.47 4.20 4.68
N THR A 41 9.39 5.02 4.20
CA THR A 41 10.76 4.58 3.90
C THR A 41 11.76 5.07 4.94
N LEU A 42 13.00 4.55 4.88
CA LEU A 42 14.14 5.05 5.66
C LEU A 42 14.44 6.53 5.42
N CYS A 43 14.10 7.06 4.25
CA CYS A 43 14.31 8.46 3.88
C CYS A 43 13.19 9.39 4.39
N GLY A 44 12.16 8.84 5.03
CA GLY A 44 11.04 9.61 5.61
C GLY A 44 9.93 9.99 4.62
N ASP A 45 10.03 9.58 3.37
CA ASP A 45 8.96 9.71 2.36
C ASP A 45 7.94 8.58 2.47
N ASN A 46 6.78 8.80 1.83
CA ASN A 46 5.67 7.86 1.78
C ASN A 46 5.32 7.52 0.33
N ALA A 47 5.36 6.23 -0.03
CA ALA A 47 4.98 5.73 -1.34
C ALA A 47 3.63 5.02 -1.28
N ARG A 48 2.80 5.16 -2.32
CA ARG A 48 1.51 4.44 -2.43
C ARG A 48 1.70 3.09 -3.11
N LEU A 49 0.94 2.08 -2.70
CA LEU A 49 0.81 0.85 -3.50
C LEU A 49 0.06 1.15 -4.79
N LEU A 50 0.69 0.88 -5.93
CA LEU A 50 0.12 1.09 -7.25
C LEU A 50 -0.38 -0.22 -7.87
N THR A 51 -1.43 -0.09 -8.66
CA THR A 51 -1.99 -1.15 -9.49
C THR A 51 -2.44 -0.60 -10.84
N ASN A 52 -2.50 -1.45 -11.84
CA ASN A 52 -3.03 -1.09 -13.15
C ASN A 52 -4.56 -1.02 -13.06
N GLY A 53 -5.16 -0.13 -13.85
CA GLY A 53 -6.61 0.00 -13.97
C GLY A 53 -7.24 -1.31 -14.46
N TYR A 54 -8.41 -1.62 -13.91
CA TYR A 54 -9.18 -2.81 -14.30
C TYR A 54 -9.63 -2.76 -15.77
N SER A 55 -10.11 -1.60 -16.22
CA SER A 55 -10.61 -1.38 -17.58
C SER A 55 -9.52 -0.94 -18.57
N ASP A 56 -8.51 -0.23 -18.07
CA ASP A 56 -7.38 0.24 -18.86
C ASP A 56 -6.10 -0.08 -18.11
N LYS A 57 -5.42 -1.14 -18.55
CA LYS A 57 -4.19 -1.62 -17.94
C LYS A 57 -3.01 -0.65 -18.11
N SER A 58 -3.15 0.37 -18.96
CA SER A 58 -2.15 1.43 -19.12
C SER A 58 -2.27 2.52 -18.04
N LYS A 59 -3.43 2.63 -17.38
CA LYS A 59 -3.63 3.59 -16.31
C LYS A 59 -3.11 3.04 -14.99
N VAL A 60 -2.10 3.69 -14.42
CA VAL A 60 -1.58 3.35 -13.09
C VAL A 60 -2.26 4.21 -12.03
N GLY A 61 -2.79 3.56 -11.00
CA GLY A 61 -3.45 4.21 -9.87
C GLY A 61 -3.12 3.56 -8.54
N ALA A 62 -3.43 4.25 -7.44
CA ALA A 62 -3.32 3.63 -6.12
C ALA A 62 -4.26 2.43 -6.03
N ARG A 63 -3.78 1.34 -5.44
CA ARG A 63 -4.60 0.19 -5.12
C ARG A 63 -5.50 0.54 -3.95
N ARG A 64 -6.79 0.34 -4.16
CA ARG A 64 -7.84 0.79 -3.25
C ARG A 64 -8.68 -0.36 -2.73
N PHE A 65 -9.06 -0.27 -1.46
CA PHE A 65 -9.76 -1.31 -0.71
C PHE A 65 -11.06 -0.75 -0.12
N ALA A 66 -12.06 -1.64 0.01
CA ALA A 66 -13.36 -1.29 0.58
C ALA A 66 -13.30 -1.12 2.11
N SER A 67 -12.35 -1.75 2.79
CA SER A 67 -12.17 -1.70 4.24
C SER A 67 -10.70 -1.87 4.63
N VAL A 68 -10.36 -1.48 5.87
CA VAL A 68 -9.05 -1.73 6.49
C VAL A 68 -8.73 -3.23 6.49
N SER A 69 -9.68 -4.08 6.92
CA SER A 69 -9.47 -5.53 6.96
C SER A 69 -9.18 -6.15 5.59
N ALA A 70 -9.77 -5.60 4.52
CA ALA A 70 -9.47 -6.05 3.15
C ALA A 70 -8.05 -5.66 2.72
N ALA A 71 -7.54 -4.51 3.17
CA ALA A 71 -6.17 -4.10 2.94
C ALA A 71 -5.18 -4.95 3.77
N GLN A 72 -5.48 -5.23 5.04
CA GLN A 72 -4.68 -6.12 5.90
C GLN A 72 -4.55 -7.51 5.31
N ARG A 73 -5.68 -8.14 4.94
CA ARG A 73 -5.66 -9.47 4.30
C ARG A 73 -4.84 -9.48 3.00
N TYR A 74 -4.92 -8.41 2.23
CA TYR A 74 -4.10 -8.28 1.02
C TYR A 74 -2.61 -8.22 1.35
N ILE A 75 -2.19 -7.51 2.40
CA ILE A 75 -0.80 -7.50 2.87
C ILE A 75 -0.39 -8.91 3.29
N GLU A 76 -1.18 -9.58 4.12
CA GLU A 76 -0.91 -10.95 4.59
C GLU A 76 -0.73 -11.95 3.43
N GLU A 77 -1.59 -11.88 2.41
CA GLU A 77 -1.54 -12.79 1.27
C GLU A 77 -0.44 -12.46 0.26
N ARG A 78 -0.15 -11.16 0.05
CA ARG A 78 0.68 -10.70 -1.08
C ARG A 78 2.02 -10.13 -0.68
N LEU A 79 2.19 -9.71 0.58
CA LEU A 79 3.41 -9.19 1.19
C LEU A 79 3.55 -9.77 2.61
N PRO A 80 3.53 -11.11 2.80
CA PRO A 80 3.65 -11.72 4.13
C PRO A 80 4.92 -11.27 4.87
N GLU A 81 6.00 -11.04 4.12
CA GLU A 81 7.25 -10.47 4.61
C GLU A 81 7.11 -9.08 5.24
N ALA A 82 6.05 -8.33 4.93
CA ALA A 82 5.84 -6.99 5.45
C ALA A 82 4.87 -6.95 6.64
N HIS A 83 4.32 -8.08 7.07
CA HIS A 83 3.31 -8.12 8.16
C HIS A 83 3.83 -7.48 9.46
N TYR A 84 5.11 -7.69 9.78
CA TYR A 84 5.73 -7.11 10.98
C TYR A 84 5.91 -5.58 10.92
N LEU A 85 5.78 -4.98 9.73
CA LEU A 85 5.90 -3.54 9.50
C LEU A 85 4.57 -2.80 9.66
N MET A 86 3.45 -3.52 9.81
CA MET A 86 2.16 -2.88 10.06
C MET A 86 2.21 -2.20 11.43
N GLY A 87 2.04 -0.87 11.45
CA GLY A 87 1.93 -0.14 12.71
C GLY A 87 0.79 -0.71 13.54
N LYS A 88 0.94 -0.75 14.87
CA LYS A 88 -0.20 -1.01 15.76
C LYS A 88 -1.27 0.04 15.44
N SER A 89 -2.35 -0.39 14.81
CA SER A 89 -3.49 0.47 14.52
C SER A 89 -3.97 1.05 15.85
N ILE A 90 -3.92 2.37 16.00
CA ILE A 90 -4.56 3.04 17.12
C ILE A 90 -6.05 3.05 16.75
N ASP A 91 -6.83 2.22 17.45
CA ASP A 91 -8.30 2.25 17.42
C ASP A 91 -8.84 3.61 17.89
#